data_AF-A0A1X7TQH4-F1
#
_entry.id   AF-A0A1X7TQH4-F1
#
_cell.length_a   1.000
_cell.length_b   1.000
_cell.length_c   1.000
_cell.angle_alpha   90.00
_cell.angle_beta   90.00
_cell.angle_gamma   90.00
#
_symmetry.space_group_name_H-M   'P 1'
#
loop_
_entity.id
_entity.type
_entity.pdbx_description
1 polymer ?
#
loop_
_entity_poly.entity_id
_entity_poly.type
_entity_poly.pdbx_seq_one_letter_code
_entity_poly.pdbx_strand_id
1 'polypeptide(L)'
;MALSVSVVILLFLLTVSEVISQCPPSSGIYLRHNGNCYSNGSYFWDLSIRWAPLECVSPGATLNGGQWIGPNGVVPCDGGNNSNVQCTTESGASLSVFINPANGYLEAPDDGWYKCCLPTNCSDPNTNIIFANIFSFAQTISFFISDLPSDMTVYPQEYKLNCIKIGHYEYGINMSIGSTALASYTNCDDVNNPCPGTVLVSDMNTVIYTVNITWDGMTVSSGSISQSTTGDQMYQCVLDNPSGGNDRTHTLTIK
;
A
#
# COMPACT_ATOMS: atom_id res chain seq x y z
N MET A 1 -11.09 -28.57 -1.14
CA MET A 1 -9.70 -28.19 -1.45
C MET A 1 -9.43 -26.89 -0.72
N ALA A 2 -8.73 -26.93 0.41
CA ALA A 2 -8.37 -25.73 1.17
C ALA A 2 -7.08 -25.17 0.55
N LEU A 3 -7.15 -23.97 -0.03
CA LEU A 3 -5.94 -23.21 -0.36
C LEU A 3 -5.26 -22.86 0.95
N SER A 4 -3.95 -23.10 1.05
CA SER A 4 -3.22 -22.74 2.27
C SER A 4 -3.20 -21.21 2.41
N VAL A 5 -3.20 -20.72 3.65
CA VAL A 5 -3.20 -19.29 3.96
C VAL A 5 -2.02 -18.58 3.26
N SER A 6 -0.85 -19.23 3.15
CA SER A 6 0.30 -18.71 2.40
C SER A 6 0.05 -18.58 0.89
N VAL A 7 -0.72 -19.48 0.27
CA VAL A 7 -1.10 -19.36 -1.15
C VAL A 7 -2.14 -18.25 -1.34
N VAL A 8 -3.10 -18.10 -0.42
CA VAL A 8 -4.06 -16.99 -0.43
C VAL A 8 -3.37 -15.64 -0.29
N ILE A 9 -2.34 -15.55 0.57
CA ILE A 9 -1.57 -14.32 0.76
C ILE A 9 -0.67 -14.02 -0.44
N LEU A 10 0.02 -15.01 -1.02
CA LEU A 10 0.78 -14.78 -2.25
C LEU A 10 -0.14 -14.33 -3.40
N LEU A 11 -1.33 -14.94 -3.53
CA LEU A 11 -2.36 -14.50 -4.48
C LEU A 11 -2.83 -13.07 -4.17
N PHE A 12 -3.02 -12.72 -2.89
CA PHE A 12 -3.40 -11.36 -2.50
C PHE A 12 -2.30 -10.34 -2.87
N LEU A 13 -1.03 -10.66 -2.63
CA LEU A 13 0.11 -9.81 -2.97
C LEU A 13 0.30 -9.65 -4.48
N LEU A 14 0.05 -10.71 -5.25
CA LEU A 14 -0.02 -10.62 -6.71
C LEU A 14 -1.17 -9.68 -7.12
N THR A 15 -2.36 -9.80 -6.52
CA THR A 15 -3.55 -8.96 -6.85
C THR A 15 -3.44 -7.47 -6.48
N VAL A 16 -2.64 -7.11 -5.48
CA VAL A 16 -2.46 -5.71 -5.04
C VAL A 16 -1.67 -4.88 -6.07
N SER A 17 -0.98 -5.53 -7.01
CA SER A 17 -0.25 -4.87 -8.10
C SER A 17 -0.21 -5.70 -9.39
N GLU A 18 -1.28 -6.44 -9.73
CA GLU A 18 -1.33 -7.09 -11.05
C GLU A 18 -1.42 -6.02 -12.12
N VAL A 19 -0.33 -5.86 -12.86
CA VAL A 19 -0.34 -5.24 -14.18
C VAL A 19 -1.15 -6.15 -15.10
N ILE A 20 -2.41 -5.78 -15.33
CA ILE A 20 -3.23 -6.46 -16.32
C ILE A 20 -2.88 -5.87 -17.69
N SER A 21 -2.15 -6.64 -18.50
CA SER A 21 -1.73 -6.21 -19.86
C SER A 21 -2.91 -6.00 -20.83
N GLN A 22 -4.09 -6.53 -20.48
CA GLN A 22 -5.35 -6.31 -21.19
C GLN A 22 -6.38 -5.75 -20.22
N CYS A 23 -6.59 -4.43 -20.29
CA CYS A 23 -7.60 -3.75 -19.51
C CYS A 23 -8.98 -4.40 -19.66
N PRO A 24 -9.74 -4.59 -18.56
CA PRO A 24 -10.98 -5.37 -18.57
C PRO A 24 -11.94 -4.89 -19.66
N PRO A 25 -12.46 -5.79 -20.52
CA PRO A 25 -13.06 -5.35 -21.77
C PRO A 25 -14.44 -4.67 -21.67
N SER A 26 -15.19 -4.70 -20.55
CA SER A 26 -16.53 -4.07 -20.56
C SER A 26 -17.32 -3.92 -19.26
N SER A 27 -16.85 -4.29 -18.06
CA SER A 27 -17.68 -4.19 -16.84
C SER A 27 -17.05 -3.30 -15.77
N GLY A 28 -17.71 -2.18 -15.48
CA GLY A 28 -17.33 -1.26 -14.41
C GLY A 28 -16.29 -0.23 -14.83
N ILE A 29 -15.43 0.13 -13.89
CA ILE A 29 -14.36 1.11 -14.06
C ILE A 29 -13.04 0.49 -13.59
N TYR A 30 -11.93 0.96 -14.15
CA TYR A 30 -10.59 0.48 -13.78
C TYR A 30 -9.61 1.65 -13.63
N LEU A 31 -8.50 1.35 -12.95
CA LEU A 31 -7.33 2.23 -12.89
C LEU A 31 -6.37 1.88 -14.01
N ARG A 32 -5.81 2.89 -14.68
CA ARG A 32 -4.78 2.73 -15.71
C ARG A 32 -3.61 3.66 -15.43
N HIS A 33 -2.39 3.13 -15.52
CA HIS A 33 -1.18 3.91 -15.34
C HIS A 33 -0.08 3.32 -16.23
N ASN A 34 0.60 4.17 -17.01
CA ASN A 34 1.63 3.74 -17.98
C ASN A 34 1.16 2.61 -18.93
N GLY A 35 -0.10 2.68 -19.37
CA GLY A 35 -0.70 1.68 -20.27
C GLY A 35 -1.10 0.35 -19.60
N ASN A 36 -0.77 0.16 -18.32
CA ASN A 36 -1.13 -1.02 -17.53
C ASN A 36 -2.40 -0.76 -16.72
N CYS A 37 -3.21 -1.81 -16.56
CA CYS A 37 -4.42 -1.74 -15.74
C CYS A 37 -4.18 -2.30 -14.34
N TYR A 38 -4.82 -1.67 -13.35
CA TYR A 38 -4.66 -1.93 -11.92
C TYR A 38 -6.00 -2.21 -11.26
N SER A 39 -5.97 -3.02 -10.19
CA SER A 39 -7.14 -3.42 -9.42
C SER A 39 -7.62 -2.31 -8.48
N ASN A 40 -8.83 -2.47 -7.95
CA ASN A 40 -9.34 -1.58 -6.91
C ASN A 40 -8.47 -1.71 -5.64
N GLY A 41 -8.00 -0.57 -5.12
CA GLY A 41 -7.17 -0.54 -3.92
C GLY A 41 -5.66 -0.55 -4.19
N SER A 42 -5.21 -0.43 -5.45
CA SER A 42 -3.79 -0.38 -5.79
C SER A 42 -3.07 0.86 -5.25
N TYR A 43 -1.74 0.74 -5.10
CA TYR A 43 -0.86 1.72 -4.49
C TYR A 43 -0.01 2.42 -5.55
N PHE A 44 0.08 3.75 -5.47
CA PHE A 44 0.82 4.59 -6.40
C PHE A 44 1.69 5.57 -5.62
N TRP A 45 2.99 5.42 -5.79
CA TRP A 45 3.95 6.36 -5.24
C TRP A 45 3.83 7.70 -5.98
N ASP A 46 3.81 8.82 -5.26
CA ASP A 46 3.63 10.16 -5.82
C ASP A 46 4.59 10.46 -6.98
N LEU A 47 5.85 10.01 -6.90
CA LEU A 47 6.81 10.18 -7.98
C LEU A 47 6.38 9.48 -9.28
N SER A 48 5.71 8.33 -9.21
CA SER A 48 5.28 7.61 -10.42
C SER A 48 4.18 8.38 -11.14
N ILE A 49 3.24 8.98 -10.40
CA ILE A 49 2.11 9.72 -10.99
C ILE A 49 2.46 11.16 -11.40
N ARG A 50 3.63 11.68 -10.99
CA ARG A 50 4.15 12.97 -11.47
C ARG A 50 4.54 12.94 -12.95
N TRP A 51 5.04 11.79 -13.42
CA TRP A 51 5.53 11.64 -14.80
C TRP A 51 4.50 11.00 -15.72
N ALA A 52 3.60 10.18 -15.18
CA ALA A 52 2.53 9.55 -15.92
C ALA A 52 1.25 9.58 -15.07
N PRO A 53 0.19 10.27 -15.50
CA PRO A 53 -1.03 10.35 -14.71
C PRO A 53 -1.62 8.98 -14.36
N LEU A 54 -2.31 8.92 -13.22
CA LEU A 54 -3.16 7.79 -12.88
C LEU A 54 -4.55 8.07 -13.47
N GLU A 55 -4.98 7.22 -14.37
CA GLU A 55 -6.28 7.35 -15.04
C GLU A 55 -7.31 6.45 -14.39
N CYS A 56 -8.54 6.96 -14.31
CA CYS A 56 -9.73 6.20 -13.98
C CYS A 56 -10.63 6.21 -15.20
N VAL A 57 -10.97 5.03 -15.71
CA VAL A 57 -11.61 4.88 -17.02
C VAL A 57 -12.87 4.03 -16.89
N SER A 58 -13.94 4.49 -17.55
CA SER A 58 -15.18 3.75 -17.77
C SER A 58 -15.37 3.48 -19.28
N PRO A 59 -15.04 2.27 -19.75
CA PRO A 59 -15.12 1.94 -21.18
C PRO A 59 -16.52 2.09 -21.75
N GLY A 60 -16.62 2.75 -22.91
CA GLY A 60 -17.89 2.88 -23.64
C GLY A 60 -18.92 3.83 -23.00
N ALA A 61 -18.59 4.48 -21.89
CA ALA A 61 -19.42 5.50 -21.26
C ALA A 61 -19.02 6.92 -21.69
N THR A 62 -19.95 7.85 -21.57
CA THR A 62 -19.72 9.29 -21.74
C THR A 62 -19.62 9.94 -20.37
N LEU A 63 -18.60 10.77 -20.15
CA LEU A 63 -18.45 11.49 -18.89
C LEU A 63 -19.65 12.41 -18.64
N ASN A 64 -20.24 12.31 -17.45
CA ASN A 64 -21.35 13.15 -17.02
C ASN A 64 -21.13 13.61 -15.57
N GLY A 65 -20.01 14.31 -15.34
CA GLY A 65 -19.68 14.93 -14.06
C GLY A 65 -18.85 14.07 -13.11
N GLY A 66 -18.14 13.04 -13.60
CA GLY A 66 -17.21 12.22 -12.81
C GLY A 66 -16.26 13.01 -11.90
N GLN A 67 -15.72 12.34 -10.88
CA GLN A 67 -14.90 13.02 -9.87
C GLN A 67 -13.78 12.14 -9.32
N TRP A 68 -12.66 12.80 -8.97
CA TRP A 68 -11.69 12.32 -8.01
C TRP A 68 -11.89 13.02 -6.67
N ILE A 69 -11.92 12.25 -5.59
CA ILE A 69 -11.97 12.75 -4.20
C ILE A 69 -10.80 12.15 -3.45
N GLY A 70 -9.88 13.00 -3.01
CA GLY A 70 -8.74 12.63 -2.16
C GLY A 70 -9.01 12.86 -0.68
N PRO A 71 -7.99 12.63 0.17
CA PRO A 71 -8.09 12.86 1.61
C PRO A 71 -8.44 14.32 1.97
N ASN A 72 -7.98 15.30 1.19
CA ASN A 72 -8.28 16.71 1.39
C ASN A 72 -9.50 17.21 0.56
N GLY A 73 -10.36 16.31 0.09
CA GLY A 73 -11.59 16.64 -0.63
C GLY A 73 -11.51 16.45 -2.15
N VAL A 74 -12.36 17.17 -2.89
CA VAL A 74 -12.45 17.02 -4.36
C VAL A 74 -11.14 17.49 -5.00
N VAL A 75 -10.61 16.68 -5.91
CA VAL A 75 -9.47 17.06 -6.77
C VAL A 75 -10.02 17.80 -7.99
N PRO A 76 -9.65 19.08 -8.21
CA PRO A 76 -10.24 19.86 -9.29
C PRO A 76 -9.71 19.40 -10.65
N CYS A 77 -10.62 19.23 -11.62
CA CYS A 77 -10.29 18.86 -13.00
C CYS A 77 -10.26 20.10 -13.90
N ASP A 78 -9.33 20.13 -14.85
CA ASP A 78 -9.21 21.16 -15.90
C ASP A 78 -8.94 22.58 -15.40
N GLY A 79 -8.40 22.71 -14.18
CA GLY A 79 -7.95 23.97 -13.62
C GLY A 79 -7.83 23.93 -12.09
N GLY A 80 -6.81 24.60 -11.55
CA GLY A 80 -6.51 24.59 -10.12
C GLY A 80 -5.87 23.30 -9.64
N ASN A 81 -5.68 23.19 -8.33
CA ASN A 81 -5.17 22.01 -7.65
C ASN A 81 -5.72 21.97 -6.21
N ASN A 82 -5.59 20.82 -5.57
CA ASN A 82 -5.75 20.65 -4.13
C ASN A 82 -4.45 20.04 -3.62
N SER A 83 -3.73 20.76 -2.75
CA SER A 83 -2.42 20.35 -2.20
C SER A 83 -1.49 19.64 -3.21
N ASN A 84 -1.28 20.32 -4.34
CA ASN A 84 -0.46 19.95 -5.50
C ASN A 84 -1.03 18.87 -6.43
N VAL A 85 -2.13 18.22 -6.05
CA VAL A 85 -2.84 17.22 -6.86
C VAL A 85 -3.86 17.91 -7.75
N GLN A 86 -3.89 17.50 -9.01
CA GLN A 86 -4.80 18.03 -10.01
C GLN A 86 -5.37 16.90 -10.87
N CYS A 87 -6.49 17.19 -11.50
CA CYS A 87 -7.16 16.28 -12.39
C CYS A 87 -7.27 16.86 -13.80
N THR A 88 -7.38 15.99 -14.79
CA THR A 88 -7.74 16.36 -16.17
C THR A 88 -8.85 15.48 -16.70
N THR A 89 -9.73 16.09 -17.46
CA THR A 89 -10.77 15.38 -18.20
C THR A 89 -10.21 14.89 -19.52
N GLU A 90 -10.37 13.61 -19.81
CA GLU A 90 -9.92 12.99 -21.05
C GLU A 90 -11.10 12.66 -21.97
N SER A 91 -10.81 12.12 -23.15
CA SER A 91 -11.86 11.68 -24.09
C SER A 91 -12.67 10.51 -23.54
N GLY A 92 -13.99 10.53 -23.72
CA GLY A 92 -14.89 9.51 -23.18
C GLY A 92 -15.15 9.71 -21.68
N ALA A 93 -15.53 8.66 -20.96
CA ALA A 93 -15.58 8.67 -19.50
C ALA A 93 -14.21 8.29 -18.92
N SER A 94 -13.26 9.23 -18.97
CA SER A 94 -11.93 9.08 -18.38
C SER A 94 -11.54 10.35 -17.62
N LEU A 95 -11.02 10.17 -16.40
CA LEU A 95 -10.45 11.23 -15.58
C LEU A 95 -9.07 10.79 -15.09
N SER A 96 -8.08 11.65 -15.27
CA SER A 96 -6.75 11.42 -14.72
C SER A 96 -6.50 12.26 -13.48
N VAL A 97 -5.73 11.71 -12.55
CA VAL A 97 -5.20 12.38 -11.37
C VAL A 97 -3.67 12.32 -11.40
N PHE A 98 -3.03 13.45 -11.12
CA PHE A 98 -1.59 13.57 -11.17
C PHE A 98 -1.10 14.75 -10.33
N ILE A 99 0.20 14.79 -10.12
CA ILE A 99 0.88 15.89 -9.43
C ILE A 99 1.70 16.64 -10.47
N ASN A 100 1.43 17.92 -10.66
CA ASN A 100 2.22 18.74 -11.57
C ASN A 100 3.65 18.86 -11.02
N PRO A 101 4.70 18.53 -11.79
CA PRO A 101 6.06 18.75 -11.33
C PRO A 101 6.35 20.20 -10.91
N ALA A 102 5.66 21.18 -11.51
CA ALA A 102 5.77 22.60 -11.15
C ALA A 102 5.16 22.95 -9.79
N ASN A 103 4.27 22.11 -9.26
CA ASN A 103 3.62 22.31 -7.95
C ASN A 103 4.36 21.59 -6.82
N GLY A 104 5.48 20.89 -7.09
CA GLY A 104 6.20 20.13 -6.07
C GLY A 104 5.76 18.67 -5.98
N TYR A 105 5.62 18.15 -4.76
CA TYR A 105 5.32 16.75 -4.44
C TYR A 105 3.99 16.62 -3.71
N LEU A 106 3.54 15.39 -3.46
CA LEU A 106 2.35 15.16 -2.65
C LEU A 106 2.59 15.67 -1.23
N GLU A 107 1.65 16.45 -0.72
CA GLU A 107 1.72 16.97 0.65
C GLU A 107 0.99 16.03 1.63
N ALA A 108 1.37 16.09 2.90
CA ALA A 108 0.78 15.27 3.95
C ALA A 108 -0.77 15.28 4.02
N PRO A 109 -1.49 16.41 3.78
CA PRO A 109 -2.94 16.43 3.80
C PRO A 109 -3.61 15.60 2.70
N ASP A 110 -2.90 15.31 1.61
CA ASP A 110 -3.38 14.58 0.45
C ASP A 110 -2.79 13.17 0.34
N ASP A 111 -1.97 12.78 1.31
CA ASP A 111 -1.43 11.44 1.38
C ASP A 111 -2.49 10.42 1.82
N GLY A 112 -2.82 9.46 0.96
CA GLY A 112 -3.66 8.32 1.32
C GLY A 112 -4.66 7.90 0.24
N TRP A 113 -5.90 7.63 0.67
CA TRP A 113 -6.92 7.02 -0.19
C TRP A 113 -7.66 8.05 -1.03
N TYR A 114 -7.62 7.81 -2.34
CA TYR A 114 -8.38 8.50 -3.36
C TYR A 114 -9.52 7.63 -3.84
N LYS A 115 -10.64 8.27 -4.14
CA LYS A 115 -11.85 7.67 -4.67
C LYS A 115 -12.14 8.30 -6.03
N CYS A 116 -12.22 7.50 -7.08
CA CYS A 116 -12.74 7.91 -8.38
C CYS A 116 -14.19 7.44 -8.55
N CYS A 117 -15.03 8.31 -9.10
CA CYS A 117 -16.42 8.02 -9.46
C CYS A 117 -16.66 8.33 -10.93
N LEU A 118 -17.17 7.32 -11.65
CA LEU A 118 -17.52 7.43 -13.06
C LEU A 118 -18.79 6.62 -13.41
N PRO A 119 -19.54 7.05 -14.45
CA PRO A 119 -19.31 8.26 -15.26
C PRO A 119 -19.82 9.55 -14.61
N THR A 120 -20.54 9.44 -13.49
CA THR A 120 -21.13 10.55 -12.73
C THR A 120 -20.35 10.83 -11.44
N ASN A 121 -20.70 11.93 -10.76
CA ASN A 121 -20.04 12.33 -9.52
C ASN A 121 -20.26 11.35 -8.36
N CYS A 122 -19.46 11.47 -7.31
CA CYS A 122 -19.52 10.59 -6.13
C CYS A 122 -20.76 10.75 -5.24
N SER A 123 -21.65 11.71 -5.54
CA SER A 123 -22.92 11.86 -4.82
C SER A 123 -24.03 11.00 -5.44
N ASP A 124 -23.85 10.52 -6.66
CA ASP A 124 -24.77 9.58 -7.31
C ASP A 124 -24.59 8.17 -6.72
N PRO A 125 -25.61 7.58 -6.07
CA PRO A 125 -25.51 6.26 -5.47
C PRO A 125 -25.33 5.13 -6.50
N ASN A 126 -25.57 5.39 -7.79
CA ASN A 126 -25.44 4.41 -8.87
C ASN A 126 -24.13 4.56 -9.65
N THR A 127 -23.27 5.51 -9.30
CA THR A 127 -21.96 5.64 -9.94
C THR A 127 -21.08 4.45 -9.60
N ASN A 128 -20.22 4.04 -10.53
CA ASN A 128 -19.16 3.10 -10.19
C ASN A 128 -18.09 3.82 -9.38
N ILE A 129 -17.44 3.08 -8.48
CA ILE A 129 -16.43 3.60 -7.56
C ILE A 129 -15.20 2.70 -7.60
N ILE A 130 -14.02 3.32 -7.64
CA ILE A 130 -12.73 2.64 -7.50
C ILE A 130 -11.81 3.49 -6.62
N PHE A 131 -10.96 2.82 -5.87
CA PHE A 131 -10.04 3.41 -4.92
C PHE A 131 -8.59 3.20 -5.35
N ALA A 132 -7.76 4.19 -5.06
CA ALA A 132 -6.31 4.14 -5.22
C ALA A 132 -5.67 4.73 -3.96
N ASN A 133 -4.56 4.15 -3.49
CA ASN A 133 -3.75 4.77 -2.45
C ASN A 133 -2.63 5.55 -3.13
N ILE A 134 -2.68 6.88 -3.11
CA ILE A 134 -1.61 7.73 -3.60
C ILE A 134 -0.85 8.24 -2.38
N PHE A 135 0.43 7.95 -2.30
CA PHE A 135 1.22 8.21 -1.10
C PHE A 135 2.55 8.86 -1.45
N SER A 136 3.02 9.69 -0.54
CA SER A 136 4.34 10.28 -0.53
C SER A 136 5.34 9.31 0.08
N PHE A 137 6.57 9.36 -0.44
CA PHE A 137 7.70 8.60 0.08
C PHE A 137 7.50 7.07 -0.01
N ALA A 138 7.11 6.40 1.07
CA ALA A 138 6.98 4.95 1.13
C ALA A 138 5.75 4.56 1.98
N GLN A 139 5.21 3.37 1.71
CA GLN A 139 3.99 2.87 2.34
C GLN A 139 4.13 1.41 2.74
N THR A 140 3.48 1.02 3.82
CA THR A 140 3.28 -0.39 4.18
C THR A 140 1.99 -0.89 3.54
N ILE A 141 2.08 -1.78 2.56
CA ILE A 141 0.89 -2.32 1.88
C ILE A 141 0.28 -3.50 2.62
N SER A 142 1.09 -4.18 3.44
CA SER A 142 0.61 -5.33 4.22
C SER A 142 1.48 -5.59 5.43
N PHE A 143 0.84 -5.97 6.54
CA PHE A 143 1.48 -6.47 7.74
C PHE A 143 0.67 -7.64 8.29
N PHE A 144 1.23 -8.85 8.27
CA PHE A 144 0.48 -10.08 8.56
C PHE A 144 1.36 -11.18 9.14
N ILE A 145 0.72 -12.20 9.71
CA ILE A 145 1.38 -13.42 10.18
C ILE A 145 1.23 -14.53 9.14
N SER A 146 2.30 -15.27 8.91
CA SER A 146 2.26 -16.56 8.22
C SER A 146 2.72 -17.68 9.13
N ASP A 147 2.36 -18.91 8.76
CA ASP A 147 2.76 -20.13 9.45
C ASP A 147 2.32 -20.20 10.93
N LEU A 148 1.28 -19.47 11.33
CA LEU A 148 0.71 -19.57 12.68
C LEU A 148 0.15 -20.99 12.91
N PRO A 149 0.60 -21.74 13.94
CA PRO A 149 0.09 -23.06 14.21
C PRO A 149 -1.41 -23.05 14.48
N SER A 150 -2.15 -23.98 13.88
CA SER A 150 -3.60 -24.12 14.14
C SER A 150 -3.89 -24.63 15.55
N ASP A 151 -2.99 -25.46 16.10
CA ASP A 151 -3.03 -25.88 17.49
C ASP A 151 -2.15 -24.96 18.33
N MET A 152 -2.79 -24.00 18.99
CA MET A 152 -2.13 -23.03 19.87
C MET A 152 -1.89 -23.57 21.29
N THR A 153 -2.08 -24.87 21.54
CA THR A 153 -1.83 -25.49 22.85
C THR A 153 -0.43 -26.11 22.97
N VAL A 154 0.24 -26.33 21.84
CA VAL A 154 1.59 -26.90 21.77
C VAL A 154 2.63 -25.79 21.76
N TYR A 155 3.55 -25.84 22.72
CA TYR A 155 4.63 -24.87 22.86
C TYR A 155 6.00 -25.52 22.64
N PRO A 156 6.98 -24.76 22.12
CA PRO A 156 6.84 -23.38 21.64
C PRO A 156 6.07 -23.30 20.31
N GLN A 157 5.31 -22.23 20.12
CA GLN A 157 4.72 -21.88 18.84
C GLN A 157 5.74 -21.14 17.98
N GLU A 158 5.84 -21.51 16.71
CA GLU A 158 6.71 -20.85 15.74
C GLU A 158 5.88 -20.31 14.60
N TYR A 159 6.08 -19.03 14.24
CA TYR A 159 5.40 -18.37 13.15
C TYR A 159 6.24 -17.20 12.62
N LYS A 160 5.76 -16.52 11.58
CA LYS A 160 6.49 -15.43 10.93
C LYS A 160 5.66 -14.16 10.87
N LEU A 161 6.28 -13.04 11.22
CA LEU A 161 5.75 -11.71 10.93
C LEU A 161 6.28 -11.26 9.57
N ASN A 162 5.39 -10.77 8.72
CA ASN A 162 5.72 -10.27 7.39
C ASN A 162 5.24 -8.83 7.26
N CYS A 163 6.16 -7.93 6.98
CA CYS A 163 5.85 -6.55 6.65
C CYS A 163 6.31 -6.23 5.23
N ILE A 164 5.41 -5.68 4.41
CA ILE A 164 5.68 -5.38 3.01
C ILE A 164 5.60 -3.89 2.80
N LYS A 165 6.72 -3.33 2.33
CA LYS A 165 6.83 -1.93 1.96
C LYS A 165 6.80 -1.76 0.45
N ILE A 166 6.44 -0.57 -0.01
CA ILE A 166 6.49 -0.10 -1.41
C ILE A 166 6.90 1.38 -1.44
N GLY A 167 7.48 1.87 -2.54
CA GLY A 167 7.72 3.29 -2.76
C GLY A 167 9.20 3.67 -2.77
N HIS A 168 9.58 4.66 -1.97
CA HIS A 168 10.95 5.18 -1.93
C HIS A 168 11.99 4.09 -1.62
N TYR A 169 13.18 4.23 -2.22
CA TYR A 169 14.27 3.26 -2.08
C TYR A 169 15.10 3.49 -0.81
N GLU A 170 15.11 4.71 -0.26
CA GLU A 170 15.69 5.01 1.07
C GLU A 170 14.61 4.99 2.15
N TYR A 171 14.85 4.31 3.28
CA TYR A 171 13.90 4.21 4.41
C TYR A 171 14.56 3.59 5.65
N GLY A 172 13.91 3.68 6.81
CA GLY A 172 14.13 2.77 7.93
C GLY A 172 12.96 1.80 8.06
N ILE A 173 13.19 0.60 8.59
CA ILE A 173 12.09 -0.33 8.91
C ILE A 173 12.34 -1.03 10.24
N ASN A 174 11.32 -1.07 11.07
CA ASN A 174 11.35 -1.68 12.39
C ASN A 174 10.10 -2.53 12.61
N MET A 175 10.29 -3.78 13.02
CA MET A 175 9.23 -4.63 13.54
C MET A 175 9.43 -4.85 15.03
N SER A 176 8.40 -4.61 15.83
CA SER A 176 8.49 -4.67 17.30
C SER A 176 7.28 -5.37 17.93
N ILE A 177 7.45 -5.81 19.17
CA ILE A 177 6.38 -6.16 20.09
C ILE A 177 6.43 -5.21 21.28
N GLY A 178 5.37 -4.43 21.48
CA GLY A 178 5.41 -3.28 22.40
C GLY A 178 6.60 -2.35 22.05
N SER A 179 7.43 -2.04 23.04
CA SER A 179 8.64 -1.21 22.86
C SER A 179 9.89 -1.99 22.46
N THR A 180 9.81 -3.32 22.30
CA THR A 180 10.97 -4.16 22.02
C THR A 180 11.07 -4.44 20.52
N ALA A 181 12.12 -3.93 19.89
CA ALA A 181 12.43 -4.22 18.50
C ALA A 181 12.78 -5.71 18.33
N LEU A 182 12.13 -6.38 17.38
CA LEU A 182 12.40 -7.75 16.96
C LEU A 182 13.35 -7.76 15.75
N ALA A 183 13.20 -6.77 14.87
CA ALA A 183 14.15 -6.44 13.83
C ALA A 183 14.11 -4.95 13.58
N SER A 184 15.27 -4.31 13.46
CA SER A 184 15.39 -2.88 13.20
C SER A 184 16.52 -2.65 12.22
N TYR A 185 16.19 -2.04 11.10
CA TYR A 185 17.14 -1.65 10.07
C TYR A 185 16.98 -0.16 9.79
N THR A 186 18.08 0.57 9.88
CA THR A 186 18.12 2.02 9.66
C THR A 186 18.93 2.32 8.40
N ASN A 187 18.62 3.42 7.72
CA ASN A 187 19.32 3.87 6.51
C ASN A 187 19.40 2.78 5.43
N CYS A 188 18.29 2.06 5.22
CA CYS A 188 18.15 1.15 4.09
C CYS A 188 18.17 1.97 2.81
N ASP A 189 18.88 1.46 1.79
CA ASP A 189 18.87 1.99 0.43
C ASP A 189 18.82 0.78 -0.51
N ASP A 190 17.68 0.55 -1.16
CA ASP A 190 17.49 -0.61 -2.05
C ASP A 190 18.46 -0.65 -3.24
N VAL A 191 19.10 0.48 -3.57
CA VAL A 191 20.06 0.59 -4.67
C VAL A 191 21.48 0.32 -4.21
N ASN A 192 21.93 0.99 -3.13
CA ASN A 192 23.35 0.97 -2.74
C ASN A 192 23.65 0.22 -1.45
N ASN A 193 22.68 0.14 -0.52
CA ASN A 193 22.85 -0.47 0.80
C ASN A 193 21.57 -1.21 1.21
N PRO A 194 21.23 -2.31 0.53
CA PRO A 194 19.96 -2.98 0.74
C PRO A 194 19.94 -3.64 2.13
N CYS A 195 18.89 -3.36 2.88
CA CYS A 195 18.58 -4.08 4.11
C CYS A 195 18.14 -5.53 3.79
N PRO A 196 18.18 -6.46 4.76
CA PRO A 196 17.98 -7.89 4.52
C PRO A 196 16.49 -8.28 4.31
N GLY A 197 15.81 -7.59 3.39
CA GLY A 197 14.49 -7.93 2.88
C GLY A 197 14.59 -8.74 1.59
N THR A 198 13.46 -9.31 1.17
CA THR A 198 13.33 -9.98 -0.13
C THR A 198 12.58 -9.05 -1.09
N VAL A 199 13.17 -8.77 -2.26
CA VAL A 199 12.52 -7.96 -3.30
C VAL A 199 11.38 -8.76 -3.93
N LEU A 200 10.18 -8.19 -3.93
CA LEU A 200 9.00 -8.76 -4.60
C LEU A 200 8.82 -8.18 -6.01
N VAL A 201 8.93 -6.85 -6.14
CA VAL A 201 8.82 -6.12 -7.41
C VAL A 201 9.85 -4.99 -7.41
N SER A 202 10.83 -5.05 -8.32
CA SER A 202 11.93 -4.08 -8.38
C SER A 202 11.46 -2.68 -8.73
N ASP A 203 10.56 -2.55 -9.70
CA ASP A 203 10.26 -1.25 -10.34
C ASP A 203 9.48 -0.30 -9.42
N MET A 204 8.88 -0.83 -8.35
CA MET A 204 8.17 -0.07 -7.31
C MET A 204 8.86 -0.14 -5.94
N ASN A 205 10.08 -0.70 -5.90
CA ASN A 205 10.84 -1.00 -4.69
C ASN A 205 9.99 -1.72 -3.64
N THR A 206 9.24 -2.74 -4.07
CA THR A 206 8.38 -3.53 -3.18
C THR A 206 9.23 -4.61 -2.51
N VAL A 207 9.36 -4.55 -1.19
CA VAL A 207 10.23 -5.42 -0.40
C VAL A 207 9.47 -6.00 0.78
N ILE A 208 9.60 -7.32 0.98
CA ILE A 208 9.06 -8.01 2.16
C ILE A 208 10.17 -8.23 3.19
N TYR A 209 9.85 -7.90 4.43
CA TYR A 209 10.66 -8.17 5.61
C TYR A 209 9.96 -9.23 6.46
N THR A 210 10.69 -10.31 6.73
CA THR A 210 10.18 -11.45 7.48
C THR A 210 10.97 -11.64 8.75
N VAL A 211 10.29 -11.74 9.89
CA VAL A 211 10.88 -12.04 11.20
C VAL A 211 10.30 -13.35 11.70
N ASN A 212 11.18 -14.30 12.03
CA ASN A 212 10.79 -15.54 12.67
C ASN A 212 10.52 -15.29 14.15
N ILE A 213 9.39 -15.78 14.64
CA ILE A 213 8.94 -15.63 16.01
C ILE A 213 8.82 -17.01 16.65
N THR A 214 9.30 -17.09 17.89
CA THR A 214 9.05 -18.22 18.78
C THR A 214 8.32 -17.70 20.02
N TRP A 215 7.22 -18.34 20.40
CA TRP A 215 6.45 -18.01 21.60
C TRP A 215 6.30 -19.24 22.49
N ASP A 216 6.76 -19.16 23.73
CA ASP A 216 6.76 -20.28 24.69
C ASP A 216 5.54 -20.29 25.65
N GLY A 217 4.58 -19.38 25.43
CA GLY A 217 3.42 -19.18 26.29
C GLY A 217 3.55 -17.98 27.24
N MET A 218 4.76 -17.46 27.44
CA MET A 218 5.03 -16.28 28.27
C MET A 218 5.99 -15.27 27.63
N THR A 219 6.83 -15.73 26.72
CA THR A 219 7.94 -14.98 26.13
C THR A 219 7.90 -15.12 24.62
N VAL A 220 7.89 -13.98 23.94
CA VAL A 220 8.08 -13.87 22.49
C VAL A 220 9.56 -13.64 22.23
N SER A 221 10.15 -14.40 21.31
CA SER A 221 11.56 -14.26 20.94
C SER A 221 11.77 -14.25 19.43
N SER A 222 12.86 -13.61 19.03
CA SER A 222 13.39 -13.64 17.67
C SER A 222 14.93 -13.61 17.74
N GLY A 223 15.57 -14.73 17.38
CA GLY A 223 17.01 -14.89 17.57
C GLY A 223 17.43 -14.73 19.03
N SER A 224 18.29 -13.75 19.33
CA SER A 224 18.74 -13.45 20.69
C SER A 224 17.83 -12.50 21.47
N ILE A 225 16.77 -11.98 20.84
CA ILE A 225 15.84 -11.02 21.43
C ILE A 225 14.71 -11.79 22.09
N SER A 226 14.34 -11.40 23.31
CA SER A 226 13.24 -12.01 24.07
C SER A 226 12.47 -10.96 24.85
N GLN A 227 11.14 -11.00 24.78
CA GLN A 227 10.24 -10.10 25.47
C GLN A 227 9.12 -10.90 26.14
N SER A 228 8.96 -10.71 27.45
CA SER A 228 7.79 -11.27 28.14
C SER A 228 6.54 -10.49 27.76
N THR A 229 5.46 -11.21 27.49
CA THR A 229 4.15 -10.65 27.13
C THR A 229 3.05 -11.39 27.87
N THR A 230 2.03 -10.67 28.31
CA THR A 230 0.83 -11.24 28.96
C THR A 230 -0.41 -10.75 28.22
N GLY A 231 -1.29 -11.67 27.84
CA GLY A 231 -2.49 -11.36 27.04
C GLY A 231 -2.17 -11.20 25.56
N ASP A 232 -2.93 -10.33 24.89
CA ASP A 232 -2.83 -10.06 23.45
C ASP A 232 -1.40 -9.65 23.05
N GLN A 233 -0.87 -10.29 22.02
CA GLN A 233 0.44 -9.95 21.46
C GLN A 233 0.26 -8.86 20.40
N MET A 234 0.69 -7.64 20.71
CA MET A 234 0.59 -6.49 19.81
C MET A 234 1.92 -6.24 19.11
N TYR A 235 1.96 -6.60 17.84
CA TYR A 235 3.07 -6.35 16.94
C TYR A 235 2.88 -5.05 16.17
N GLN A 236 4.00 -4.44 15.79
CA GLN A 236 4.02 -3.25 14.95
C GLN A 236 5.07 -3.41 13.85
N CYS A 237 4.76 -2.90 12.67
CA CYS A 237 5.74 -2.60 11.64
C CYS A 237 5.73 -1.08 11.40
N VAL A 238 6.89 -0.47 11.59
CA VAL A 238 7.13 0.96 11.41
C VAL A 238 8.07 1.15 10.23
N LEU A 239 7.62 1.90 9.24
CA LEU A 239 8.44 2.38 8.13
C LEU A 239 8.82 3.84 8.44
N ASP A 240 10.09 4.05 8.70
CA ASP A 240 10.67 5.34 9.09
C ASP A 240 11.09 6.14 7.85
N ASN A 241 10.81 7.44 7.87
CA ASN A 241 11.24 8.36 6.85
C ASN A 241 12.53 9.10 7.30
N PRO A 242 13.73 8.67 6.83
CA PRO A 242 15.00 9.27 7.22
C PRO A 242 15.13 10.76 6.86
N SER A 243 14.28 11.30 5.98
CA SER A 243 14.25 12.73 5.67
C SER A 243 13.43 13.56 6.68
N GLY A 244 12.97 12.95 7.78
CA GLY A 244 12.20 13.63 8.82
C GLY A 244 10.72 13.84 8.48
N GLY A 245 10.19 13.07 7.52
CA GLY A 245 8.76 13.00 7.24
C GLY A 245 8.00 12.13 8.25
N ASN A 246 6.72 11.88 7.99
CA ASN A 246 5.90 11.01 8.86
C ASN A 246 6.23 9.53 8.66
N ASP A 247 6.30 8.78 9.75
CA ASP A 247 6.44 7.34 9.75
C ASP A 247 5.12 6.63 9.41
N ARG A 248 5.20 5.44 8.79
CA ARG A 248 4.04 4.57 8.59
C ARG A 248 4.05 3.44 9.60
N THR A 249 3.04 3.41 10.45
CA THR A 249 2.90 2.35 11.46
C THR A 249 1.69 1.49 11.16
N HIS A 250 1.91 0.18 11.03
CA HIS A 250 0.85 -0.83 10.97
C HIS A 250 0.94 -1.72 12.20
N THR A 251 -0.20 -2.00 12.81
CA THR A 251 -0.28 -2.85 14.00
C THR A 251 -1.02 -4.14 13.68
N LEU A 252 -0.63 -5.20 14.39
CA LEU A 252 -1.24 -6.52 14.28
C LEU A 252 -1.35 -7.12 15.66
N THR A 253 -2.52 -7.67 15.98
CA THR A 253 -2.79 -8.26 17.29
C THR A 253 -3.12 -9.73 17.16
N ILE A 254 -2.40 -10.59 17.90
CA ILE A 254 -2.78 -11.97 18.15
C ILE A 254 -3.48 -12.03 19.51
N LYS A 255 -4.66 -12.63 19.54
CA LYS A 255 -5.47 -12.83 20.75
C LYS A 255 -5.33 -14.25 21.27
#